data_AF-A0A3B4F5J6-F1
#
_entry.id   AF-A0A3B4F5J6-F1
#
_cell.length_a   1.000
_cell.length_b   1.000
_cell.length_c   1.000
_cell.angle_alpha   90.00
_cell.angle_beta   90.00
_cell.angle_gamma   90.00
#
_symmetry.space_group_name_H-M   'P 1'
#
loop_
_entity.id
_entity.type
_entity.pdbx_description
1 polymer ?
#
loop_
_entity_poly.entity_id
_entity_poly.type
_entity_poly.pdbx_seq_one_letter_code
_entity_poly.pdbx_strand_id
1 'polypeptide(L)'
;MPQLRTDINLSVLNWEQVHRLDTILTGSIPIHGRWSFPTLEVKPRDIVKVVRSRMEEKRIHVREVRLNGSAASYVLHEDSGLGWKDLDLIFCAELKGEMEFQIVKDIVLDSLLDFLPEGVNKEKITPVTLKEAYVQKMVKVCNDSDRWSLISLSNNRGKNVELKFVDSLRRQFEFSVDSFQIRLDSLLLFYECSEHPMAATFHPTILGESVYGDFPTALDHLRKRLICTRSPEEIRGGGLLKYCHLLVRGFRAASDTEMKLLQRYMCSRFFIDFPDVSEQRRKLESYLQNHFVDLEDRKYDYLATLYNVVQESTVCLMGHERRQTLSLISSLALRVLVQQNAIPNAANVTCFYQPAPYVSDGNFSNYYVAQIQPYLASLQHPMYATWLPCN
;
A
#
# COMPACT_ATOMS: atom_id res chain seq x y z
N MET A 1 -26.89 21.52 32.75
CA MET A 1 -25.58 20.84 32.75
C MET A 1 -25.41 20.16 31.41
N PRO A 2 -24.65 20.74 30.47
CA PRO A 2 -24.34 20.04 29.23
C PRO A 2 -23.47 18.83 29.58
N GLN A 3 -23.92 17.63 29.22
CA GLN A 3 -23.09 16.44 29.29
C GLN A 3 -21.85 16.71 28.44
N LEU A 4 -20.65 16.72 29.05
CA LEU A 4 -19.42 16.55 28.30
C LEU A 4 -19.57 15.22 27.57
N ARG A 5 -19.90 15.27 26.27
CA ARG A 5 -19.65 14.14 25.38
C ARG A 5 -18.15 13.99 25.38
N THR A 6 -17.62 13.05 26.15
CA THR A 6 -16.31 12.49 25.87
C THR A 6 -16.40 11.97 24.44
N ASP A 7 -15.72 12.65 23.53
CA ASP A 7 -15.59 12.23 22.15
C ASP A 7 -14.90 10.87 22.13
N ILE A 8 -15.70 9.79 22.12
CA ILE A 8 -15.25 8.39 22.26
C ILE A 8 -14.30 7.96 21.13
N ASN A 9 -14.22 8.74 20.06
CA ASN A 9 -13.31 8.55 18.94
C ASN A 9 -11.92 9.15 19.17
N LEU A 10 -11.69 9.86 20.27
CA LEU A 10 -10.40 10.47 20.60
C LEU A 10 -9.71 9.74 21.77
N SER A 11 -8.38 9.69 21.72
CA SER A 11 -7.54 9.25 22.83
C SER A 11 -6.26 10.05 22.89
N VAL A 12 -5.80 10.33 24.11
CA VAL A 12 -4.47 10.89 24.34
C VAL A 12 -3.43 9.78 24.19
N LEU A 13 -2.36 10.03 23.44
CA LEU A 13 -1.25 9.09 23.29
C LEU A 13 -0.41 9.04 24.58
N ASN A 14 0.02 7.85 24.96
CA ASN A 14 0.98 7.68 26.06
C ASN A 14 2.41 7.99 25.62
N TRP A 15 3.35 8.09 26.56
CA TRP A 15 4.75 8.42 26.27
C TRP A 15 5.39 7.50 25.22
N GLU A 16 5.18 6.18 25.30
CA GLU A 16 5.76 5.24 24.32
C GLU A 16 5.24 5.49 22.91
N GLN A 17 3.95 5.80 22.77
CA GLN A 17 3.33 6.17 21.50
C GLN A 17 3.87 7.51 20.98
N VAL A 18 3.99 8.52 21.86
CA VAL A 18 4.57 9.83 21.51
C VAL A 18 6.03 9.67 21.06
N HIS A 19 6.83 8.87 21.75
CA HIS A 19 8.22 8.63 21.40
C HIS A 19 8.38 7.87 20.07
N ARG A 20 7.53 6.87 19.79
CA ARG A 20 7.49 6.21 18.47
C ARG A 20 7.12 7.20 17.36
N LEU A 21 6.15 8.08 17.60
CA LEU A 21 5.76 9.11 16.66
C LEU A 21 6.91 10.09 16.36
N ASP A 22 7.59 10.57 17.40
CA ASP A 22 8.78 11.44 17.28
C ASP A 22 9.87 10.75 16.46
N THR A 23 10.15 9.47 16.73
CA THR A 23 11.13 8.68 15.97
C THR A 23 10.80 8.62 14.47
N ILE A 24 9.51 8.43 14.11
CA ILE A 24 9.08 8.42 12.71
C ILE A 24 9.25 9.80 12.06
N LEU A 25 8.88 10.88 12.75
CA LEU A 25 8.88 12.22 12.19
C LEU A 25 10.27 12.87 12.12
N THR A 26 11.21 12.41 12.97
CA THR A 26 12.60 12.90 13.01
C THR A 26 13.58 12.02 12.25
N GLY A 27 13.21 10.77 11.94
CA GLY A 27 14.00 9.84 11.14
C GLY A 27 14.15 10.30 9.69
N SER A 28 15.36 10.18 9.13
CA SER A 28 15.61 10.46 7.72
C SER A 28 15.01 9.36 6.84
N ILE A 29 14.26 9.76 5.82
CA ILE A 29 13.66 8.87 4.84
C ILE A 29 14.22 9.22 3.45
N PRO A 30 14.72 8.23 2.68
CA PRO A 30 15.23 8.47 1.34
C PRO A 30 14.09 8.60 0.33
N ILE A 31 14.01 9.73 -0.37
CA ILE A 31 13.20 9.89 -1.58
C ILE A 31 14.11 9.71 -2.79
N HIS A 32 13.90 8.62 -3.53
CA HIS A 32 14.78 8.22 -4.61
C HIS A 32 14.43 9.00 -5.88
N GLY A 33 15.41 9.75 -6.40
CA GLY A 33 15.35 10.35 -7.72
C GLY A 33 15.49 9.29 -8.82
N ARG A 34 14.75 9.47 -9.92
CA ARG A 34 14.94 8.70 -11.15
C ARG A 34 16.09 9.26 -11.98
N TRP A 35 16.65 8.41 -12.83
CA TRP A 35 17.77 8.74 -13.73
C TRP A 35 19.00 9.25 -12.95
N SER A 36 19.46 10.46 -13.24
CA SER A 36 20.61 11.10 -12.61
C SER A 36 20.25 12.03 -11.46
N PHE A 37 18.98 12.10 -11.04
CA PHE A 37 18.58 12.89 -9.89
C PHE A 37 19.06 12.24 -8.59
N PRO A 38 19.61 13.01 -7.64
CA PRO A 38 20.12 12.47 -6.38
C PRO A 38 18.99 11.91 -5.51
N THR A 39 19.33 11.07 -4.54
CA THR A 39 18.38 10.69 -3.48
C THR A 39 18.30 11.83 -2.47
N LEU A 40 17.08 12.23 -2.11
CA LEU A 40 16.83 13.25 -1.08
C LEU A 40 16.74 12.56 0.28
N GLU A 41 17.51 13.05 1.25
CA GLU A 41 17.43 12.60 2.64
C GLU A 41 16.57 13.59 3.43
N VAL A 42 15.33 13.21 3.72
CA VAL A 42 14.33 14.13 4.27
C VAL A 42 13.70 13.61 5.55
N LYS A 43 13.44 14.51 6.49
CA LYS A 43 12.65 14.19 7.68
C LYS A 43 11.19 14.56 7.44
N PRO A 44 10.22 13.70 7.79
CA PRO A 44 8.80 14.02 7.60
C PRO A 44 8.36 15.34 8.24
N ARG A 45 8.89 15.66 9.43
CA ARG A 45 8.57 16.94 10.10
C ARG A 45 9.00 18.16 9.26
N ASP A 46 10.12 18.05 8.54
CA ASP A 46 10.67 19.15 7.75
C ASP A 46 9.83 19.36 6.48
N ILE A 47 9.37 18.27 5.84
CA ILE A 47 8.40 18.32 4.73
C ILE A 47 7.11 18.98 5.20
N VAL A 48 6.54 18.53 6.32
CA VAL A 48 5.29 19.09 6.86
C VAL A 48 5.44 20.57 7.13
N LYS A 49 6.54 20.99 7.76
CA LYS A 49 6.82 22.39 8.07
C LYS A 49 6.89 23.25 6.81
N VAL A 50 7.70 22.85 5.82
CA VAL A 50 7.89 23.61 4.57
C VAL A 50 6.59 23.70 3.79
N VAL A 51 5.89 22.58 3.61
CA VAL A 51 4.63 22.53 2.85
C VAL A 51 3.55 23.35 3.55
N ARG A 52 3.35 23.20 4.86
CA ARG A 52 2.35 23.98 5.62
C ARG A 52 2.63 25.48 5.54
N SER A 53 3.88 25.90 5.75
CA SER A 53 4.26 27.32 5.72
C SER A 53 3.97 27.95 4.36
N ARG A 54 4.37 27.28 3.27
CA ARG A 54 4.14 27.76 1.89
C ARG A 54 2.66 27.76 1.51
N MET A 55 1.85 26.84 2.03
CA MET A 55 0.40 26.87 1.82
C MET A 55 -0.24 28.09 2.47
N GLU A 56 0.14 28.39 3.72
CA GLU A 56 -0.36 29.58 4.44
C GLU A 56 0.10 30.88 3.76
N GLU A 57 1.35 30.97 3.28
CA GLU A 57 1.84 32.10 2.48
C GLU A 57 1.02 32.33 1.20
N LYS A 58 0.56 31.25 0.56
CA LYS A 58 -0.31 31.28 -0.61
C LYS A 58 -1.80 31.41 -0.26
N ARG A 59 -2.13 31.68 1.01
CA ARG A 59 -3.50 31.85 1.54
C ARG A 59 -4.38 30.61 1.41
N ILE A 60 -3.77 29.43 1.42
CA ILE A 60 -4.47 28.15 1.56
C ILE A 60 -4.37 27.74 3.03
N HIS A 61 -5.48 27.90 3.74
CA HIS A 61 -5.54 27.61 5.17
C HIS A 61 -5.45 26.09 5.43
N VAL A 62 -4.51 25.70 6.28
CA VAL A 62 -4.30 24.32 6.77
C VAL A 62 -4.81 24.23 8.20
N ARG A 63 -6.00 23.65 8.36
CA ARG A 63 -6.71 23.47 9.63
C ARG A 63 -5.91 22.61 10.61
N GLU A 64 -5.32 21.52 10.12
CA GLU A 64 -4.50 20.60 10.90
C GLU A 64 -3.70 19.67 9.99
N VAL A 65 -2.65 19.05 10.54
CA VAL A 65 -1.92 17.96 9.89
C VAL A 65 -2.06 16.67 10.69
N ARG A 66 -2.31 15.55 10.01
CA ARG A 66 -2.49 14.23 10.62
C ARG A 66 -1.57 13.19 10.00
N LEU A 67 -1.05 12.27 10.81
CA LEU A 67 -0.45 11.02 10.34
C LEU A 67 -1.55 9.96 10.22
N ASN A 68 -1.62 9.25 9.09
CA ASN A 68 -2.63 8.22 8.83
C ASN A 68 -1.99 6.87 8.46
N GLY A 69 -2.83 5.88 8.17
CA GLY A 69 -2.45 4.63 7.55
C GLY A 69 -1.70 3.71 8.50
N SER A 70 -0.91 2.80 7.93
CA SER A 70 -0.18 1.79 8.72
C SER A 70 0.81 2.39 9.71
N ALA A 71 1.34 3.59 9.43
CA ALA A 71 2.24 4.30 10.32
C ALA A 71 1.52 4.74 11.62
N ALA A 72 0.29 5.25 11.52
CA ALA A 72 -0.51 5.59 12.70
C ALA A 72 -0.82 4.35 13.55
N SER A 73 -1.20 3.23 12.93
CA SER A 73 -1.42 1.97 13.64
C SER A 73 -0.15 1.46 14.33
N TYR A 74 1.01 1.56 13.68
CA TYR A 74 2.30 1.19 14.27
C TYR A 74 2.68 2.07 15.48
N VAL A 75 2.44 3.39 15.40
CA VAL A 75 2.64 4.29 16.53
C VAL A 75 1.80 3.84 17.73
N LEU A 76 0.53 3.49 17.51
CA LEU A 76 -0.37 3.08 18.58
C LEU A 76 -0.05 1.69 19.13
N HIS A 77 0.37 0.76 18.27
CA HIS A 77 0.73 -0.61 18.63
C HIS A 77 1.76 -1.21 17.67
N GLU A 78 3.02 -1.27 18.14
CA GLU A 78 4.19 -1.71 17.35
C GLU A 78 4.06 -3.16 16.83
N ASP A 79 3.64 -4.11 17.67
CA ASP A 79 3.52 -5.53 17.33
C ASP A 79 2.17 -5.93 16.71
N SER A 80 1.57 -5.01 15.95
CA SER A 80 0.35 -5.30 15.20
C SER A 80 0.54 -6.36 14.10
N GLY A 81 1.78 -6.71 13.76
CA GLY A 81 2.13 -7.62 12.66
C GLY A 81 1.95 -7.01 11.27
N LEU A 82 1.38 -5.80 11.16
CA LEU A 82 1.22 -5.06 9.91
C LEU A 82 2.52 -4.42 9.44
N GLY A 83 3.41 -4.09 10.39
CA GLY A 83 4.48 -3.13 10.15
C GLY A 83 3.91 -1.77 9.73
N TRP A 84 4.76 -0.91 9.17
CA TRP A 84 4.29 0.24 8.42
C TRP A 84 5.05 0.34 7.11
N LYS A 85 4.30 0.67 6.06
CA LYS A 85 4.80 0.73 4.70
C LYS A 85 4.94 2.20 4.29
N ASP A 86 3.84 2.78 3.86
CA ASP A 86 3.81 4.16 3.38
C ASP A 86 3.62 5.12 4.57
N LEU A 87 4.22 6.30 4.47
CA LEU A 87 4.06 7.39 5.41
C LEU A 87 2.99 8.36 4.90
N ASP A 88 1.77 8.19 5.39
CA ASP A 88 0.61 8.96 4.94
C ASP A 88 0.42 10.22 5.79
N LEU A 89 0.73 11.38 5.21
CA LEU A 89 0.55 12.69 5.83
C LEU A 89 -0.68 13.38 5.23
N ILE A 90 -1.69 13.65 6.06
CA ILE A 90 -2.91 14.34 5.67
C ILE A 90 -2.83 15.80 6.11
N PHE A 91 -2.88 16.72 5.16
CA PHE A 91 -3.09 18.14 5.36
C PHE A 91 -4.58 18.43 5.19
N CYS A 92 -5.26 18.75 6.29
CA CYS A 92 -6.65 19.17 6.25
C CYS A 92 -6.70 20.64 5.82
N ALA A 93 -6.97 20.90 4.54
CA ALA A 93 -6.81 22.22 3.93
C ALA A 93 -8.05 22.65 3.15
N GLU A 94 -8.30 23.96 3.07
CA GLU A 94 -9.41 24.51 2.29
C GLU A 94 -9.07 24.57 0.79
N LEU A 95 -9.64 23.66 0.00
CA LEU A 95 -9.42 23.59 -1.45
C LEU A 95 -10.66 24.12 -2.18
N LYS A 96 -10.72 25.40 -2.52
CA LYS A 96 -11.95 26.02 -3.06
C LYS A 96 -12.21 25.73 -4.55
N GLY A 97 -11.18 25.42 -5.32
CA GLY A 97 -11.30 25.03 -6.72
C GLY A 97 -9.98 24.57 -7.33
N GLU A 98 -9.93 24.58 -8.67
CA GLU A 98 -8.80 24.08 -9.46
C GLU A 98 -7.49 24.85 -9.20
N MET A 99 -7.60 26.15 -8.88
CA MET A 99 -6.45 27.01 -8.62
C MET A 99 -5.68 26.52 -7.38
N GLU A 100 -6.36 26.20 -6.30
CA GLU A 100 -5.74 25.70 -5.07
C GLU A 100 -5.06 24.34 -5.30
N PHE A 101 -5.65 23.46 -6.12
CA PHE A 101 -5.01 22.19 -6.50
C PHE A 101 -3.68 22.40 -7.24
N GLN A 102 -3.64 23.35 -8.17
CA GLN A 102 -2.42 23.66 -8.92
C GLN A 102 -1.38 24.31 -8.00
N ILE A 103 -1.78 25.23 -7.12
CA ILE A 103 -0.90 25.85 -6.12
C ILE A 103 -0.30 24.80 -5.19
N VAL A 104 -1.10 23.87 -4.66
CA VAL A 104 -0.63 22.79 -3.79
C VAL A 104 0.40 21.91 -4.49
N LYS A 105 0.12 21.53 -5.75
CA LYS A 105 1.07 20.77 -6.56
C LYS A 105 2.39 21.52 -6.72
N ASP A 106 2.34 22.81 -7.02
CA ASP A 106 3.53 23.62 -7.24
C ASP A 106 4.32 23.81 -5.93
N ILE A 107 3.64 24.04 -4.80
CA ILE A 107 4.26 24.09 -3.46
C ILE A 107 5.05 22.80 -3.16
N VAL A 108 4.43 21.63 -3.39
CA VAL A 108 5.09 20.35 -3.10
C VAL A 108 6.29 20.14 -4.01
N LEU A 109 6.17 20.40 -5.32
CA LEU A 109 7.29 20.26 -6.26
C LEU A 109 8.42 21.22 -5.91
N ASP A 110 8.10 22.49 -5.65
CA ASP A 110 9.08 23.51 -5.27
C ASP A 110 9.73 23.18 -3.92
N SER A 111 9.03 22.49 -3.01
CA SER A 111 9.63 22.09 -1.71
C SER A 111 10.72 21.03 -1.90
N LEU A 112 10.67 20.22 -2.96
CA LEU A 112 11.71 19.23 -3.25
C LEU A 112 13.07 19.89 -3.56
N LEU A 113 13.06 21.13 -4.08
CA LEU A 113 14.29 21.88 -4.34
C LEU A 113 15.06 22.21 -3.06
N ASP A 114 14.36 22.39 -1.95
CA ASP A 114 14.97 22.73 -0.65
C ASP A 114 15.80 21.55 -0.12
N PHE A 115 15.38 20.32 -0.45
CA PHE A 115 15.99 19.08 0.02
C PHE A 115 17.10 18.54 -0.90
N LEU A 116 17.39 19.22 -2.01
CA LEU A 116 18.51 18.84 -2.87
C LEU A 116 19.85 19.03 -2.14
N PRO A 117 20.81 18.10 -2.32
CA PRO A 117 22.13 18.21 -1.70
C PRO A 117 22.89 19.44 -2.21
N GLU A 118 23.84 19.90 -1.40
CA GLU A 118 24.72 21.02 -1.75
C GLU A 118 25.48 20.72 -3.06
N GLY A 119 25.62 21.74 -3.91
CA GLY A 119 26.30 21.63 -5.22
C GLY A 119 25.40 21.31 -6.41
N VAL A 120 24.11 21.00 -6.20
CA VAL A 120 23.14 20.86 -7.30
C VAL A 120 22.73 22.23 -7.83
N ASN A 121 22.89 22.45 -9.14
CA ASN A 121 22.41 23.67 -9.79
C ASN A 121 20.87 23.66 -9.87
N LYS A 122 20.23 24.43 -9.00
CA LYS A 122 18.76 24.53 -8.90
C LYS A 122 18.13 25.36 -10.04
N GLU A 123 18.89 26.24 -10.70
CA GLU A 123 18.36 27.18 -11.72
C GLU A 123 17.87 26.48 -12.99
N LYS A 124 18.43 25.30 -13.30
CA LYS A 124 18.05 24.51 -14.49
C LYS A 124 16.93 23.50 -14.21
N ILE A 125 16.50 23.37 -12.95
CA ILE A 125 15.51 22.38 -12.55
C ILE A 125 14.12 23.00 -12.64
N THR A 126 13.22 22.35 -13.39
CA THR A 126 11.84 22.81 -13.57
C THR A 126 10.88 21.95 -12.75
N PRO A 127 9.67 22.43 -12.43
CA PRO A 127 8.66 21.61 -11.76
C PRO A 127 8.31 20.33 -12.51
N VAL A 128 8.39 20.35 -13.86
CA VAL A 128 8.14 19.17 -14.70
C VAL A 128 9.22 18.12 -14.48
N THR A 129 10.49 18.51 -14.46
CA THR A 129 11.59 17.56 -14.24
C THR A 129 11.58 16.99 -12.82
N LEU A 130 11.23 17.78 -11.81
CA LEU A 130 11.06 17.30 -10.43
C LEU A 130 9.91 16.30 -10.31
N LYS A 131 8.78 16.58 -10.95
CA LYS A 131 7.65 15.66 -11.00
C LYS A 131 8.07 14.32 -11.58
N GLU A 132 8.74 14.34 -12.73
CA GLU A 132 9.18 13.12 -13.40
C GLU A 132 10.23 12.35 -12.59
N ALA A 133 11.11 13.07 -11.90
CA ALA A 133 12.21 12.49 -11.12
C ALA A 133 11.77 11.86 -9.80
N TYR A 134 10.90 12.52 -9.03
CA TYR A 134 10.64 12.16 -7.63
C TYR A 134 9.21 11.69 -7.36
N VAL A 135 8.26 12.04 -8.22
CA VAL A 135 6.85 11.73 -7.97
C VAL A 135 6.47 10.40 -8.62
N GLN A 136 6.05 9.45 -7.79
CA GLN A 136 5.59 8.14 -8.26
C GLN A 136 4.14 8.19 -8.73
N LYS A 137 3.29 8.93 -8.02
CA LYS A 137 1.84 8.99 -8.28
C LYS A 137 1.27 10.34 -7.88
N MET A 138 0.41 10.90 -8.73
CA MET A 138 -0.43 12.05 -8.42
C MET A 138 -1.88 11.71 -8.65
N VAL A 139 -2.75 12.12 -7.73
CA VAL A 139 -4.21 11.97 -7.86
C VAL A 139 -4.87 13.29 -7.50
N LYS A 140 -5.90 13.66 -8.26
CA LYS A 140 -6.79 14.78 -7.96
C LYS A 140 -8.22 14.28 -8.03
N VAL A 141 -8.99 14.52 -6.98
CA VAL A 141 -10.43 14.26 -6.93
C VAL A 141 -11.12 15.55 -6.55
N CYS A 142 -12.02 16.02 -7.41
CA CYS A 142 -12.81 17.21 -7.18
C CYS A 142 -14.22 16.96 -7.70
N ASN A 143 -15.10 16.51 -6.82
CA ASN A 143 -16.53 16.35 -7.05
C ASN A 143 -17.32 16.89 -5.85
N ASP A 144 -18.65 16.77 -5.89
CA ASP A 144 -19.53 17.35 -4.86
C ASP A 144 -19.32 16.75 -3.46
N SER A 145 -18.87 15.50 -3.37
CA SER A 145 -18.69 14.78 -2.11
C SER A 145 -17.23 14.66 -1.65
N ASP A 146 -16.30 14.58 -2.59
CA ASP A 146 -14.88 14.32 -2.36
C ASP A 146 -14.05 15.40 -3.04
N ARG A 147 -13.23 16.09 -2.24
CA ARG A 147 -12.31 17.12 -2.69
C ARG A 147 -10.96 16.96 -2.02
N TRP A 148 -10.04 16.33 -2.72
CA TRP A 148 -8.71 16.03 -2.20
C TRP A 148 -7.68 15.77 -3.31
N SER A 149 -6.41 15.93 -2.98
CA SER A 149 -5.27 15.58 -3.82
C SER A 149 -4.28 14.71 -3.08
N LEU A 150 -3.50 13.92 -3.82
CA LEU A 150 -2.45 13.07 -3.28
C LEU A 150 -1.23 13.16 -4.19
N ILE A 151 -0.07 13.34 -3.57
CA ILE A 151 1.25 13.30 -4.21
C ILE A 151 2.09 12.27 -3.45
N SER A 152 2.43 11.17 -4.12
CA SER A 152 3.24 10.07 -3.56
C SER A 152 4.67 10.20 -4.09
N LEU A 153 5.62 10.35 -3.18
CA LEU A 153 7.04 10.49 -3.46
C LEU A 153 7.72 9.12 -3.42
N SER A 154 8.59 8.86 -4.40
CA SER A 154 9.16 7.54 -4.66
C SER A 154 10.16 7.12 -3.58
N ASN A 155 9.93 5.96 -2.97
CA ASN A 155 10.93 5.26 -2.18
C ASN A 155 11.11 3.83 -2.70
N ASN A 156 12.27 3.53 -3.26
CA ASN A 156 12.55 2.23 -3.88
C ASN A 156 12.59 1.07 -2.86
N ARG A 157 12.56 1.37 -1.56
CA ARG A 157 12.43 0.39 -0.47
C ARG A 157 10.97 0.12 -0.08
N GLY A 158 10.01 0.60 -0.87
CA GLY A 158 8.59 0.38 -0.66
C GLY A 158 7.95 1.21 0.45
N LYS A 159 8.66 2.18 1.06
CA LYS A 159 8.13 3.10 2.07
C LYS A 159 7.90 4.50 1.51
N ASN A 160 6.88 4.66 0.69
CA ASN A 160 6.64 5.94 0.02
C ASN A 160 6.19 7.00 1.02
N VAL A 161 6.44 8.27 0.71
CA VAL A 161 5.89 9.40 1.45
C VAL A 161 4.69 9.92 0.67
N GLU A 162 3.49 9.78 1.24
CA GLU A 162 2.25 10.22 0.60
C GLU A 162 1.75 11.51 1.27
N LEU A 163 1.77 12.61 0.51
CA LEU A 163 1.22 13.89 0.92
C LEU A 163 -0.19 14.00 0.40
N LYS A 164 -1.17 13.94 1.29
CA LYS A 164 -2.59 14.00 0.97
C LYS A 164 -3.19 15.31 1.45
N PHE A 165 -3.79 16.08 0.55
CA PHE A 165 -4.40 17.37 0.84
C PHE A 165 -5.91 17.20 0.77
N VAL A 166 -6.60 17.33 1.90
CA VAL A 166 -8.01 16.96 2.05
C VAL A 166 -8.83 18.16 2.48
N ASP A 167 -9.79 18.54 1.64
CA ASP A 167 -10.86 19.45 2.05
C ASP A 167 -12.07 18.64 2.53
N SER A 168 -12.57 17.76 1.67
CA SER A 168 -13.61 16.79 1.98
C SER A 168 -13.24 15.39 1.50
N LEU A 169 -13.48 14.39 2.34
CA LEU A 169 -13.24 12.98 2.01
C LEU A 169 -14.31 12.13 2.69
N ARG A 170 -15.17 11.52 1.87
CA ARG A 170 -16.24 10.66 2.35
C ARG A 170 -15.68 9.37 2.97
N ARG A 171 -14.77 8.71 2.26
CA ARG A 171 -14.21 7.41 2.66
C ARG A 171 -12.86 7.56 3.33
N GLN A 172 -12.85 7.43 4.65
CA GLN A 172 -11.64 7.68 5.44
C GLN A 172 -10.95 6.41 5.94
N PHE A 173 -11.63 5.26 5.92
CA PHE A 173 -11.09 3.96 6.33
C PHE A 173 -11.76 2.80 5.59
N GLU A 174 -11.12 1.62 5.60
CA GLU A 174 -11.72 0.38 5.09
C GLU A 174 -12.05 -0.59 6.25
N PHE A 175 -11.10 -0.77 7.17
CA PHE A 175 -11.27 -1.55 8.39
C PHE A 175 -10.89 -0.71 9.62
N SER A 176 -11.29 -1.17 10.80
CA SER A 176 -10.94 -0.50 12.07
C SER A 176 -9.42 -0.39 12.30
N VAL A 177 -8.65 -1.38 11.86
CA VAL A 177 -7.20 -1.47 12.10
C VAL A 177 -6.36 -0.45 11.33
N ASP A 178 -6.94 0.19 10.30
CA ASP A 178 -6.33 1.24 9.48
C ASP A 178 -7.07 2.58 9.59
N SER A 179 -7.91 2.74 10.61
CA SER A 179 -8.76 3.92 10.80
C SER A 179 -8.16 5.01 11.70
N PHE A 180 -6.90 4.87 12.10
CA PHE A 180 -6.27 5.78 13.04
C PHE A 180 -5.64 6.97 12.34
N GLN A 181 -5.93 8.17 12.86
CA GLN A 181 -5.29 9.41 12.46
C GLN A 181 -4.72 10.12 13.69
N ILE A 182 -3.44 10.46 13.68
CA ILE A 182 -2.77 11.11 14.81
C ILE A 182 -2.53 12.58 14.46
N ARG A 183 -3.05 13.49 15.28
CA ARG A 183 -2.90 14.94 15.07
C ARG A 183 -1.47 15.36 15.38
N LEU A 184 -0.82 16.05 14.45
CA LEU A 184 0.61 16.38 14.55
C LEU A 184 0.85 17.80 15.07
N ASP A 185 -0.15 18.68 15.05
CA ASP A 185 0.01 20.11 15.34
C ASP A 185 0.71 20.41 16.68
N SER A 186 0.31 19.74 17.77
CA SER A 186 0.94 19.92 19.08
C SER A 186 2.41 19.51 19.11
N LEU A 187 2.77 18.49 18.32
CA LEU A 187 4.14 18.01 18.20
C LEU A 187 5.00 18.92 17.31
N LEU A 188 4.42 19.42 16.20
CA LEU A 188 5.08 20.37 15.32
C LEU A 188 5.36 21.69 16.05
N LEU A 189 4.39 22.20 16.81
CA LEU A 189 4.57 23.39 17.65
C LEU A 189 5.66 23.18 18.71
N PHE A 190 5.73 21.99 19.31
CA PHE A 190 6.79 21.66 20.26
C PHE A 190 8.19 21.75 19.61
N TYR A 191 8.36 21.27 18.37
CA TYR A 191 9.63 21.39 17.66
C TYR A 191 10.03 22.84 17.33
N GLU A 192 9.06 23.74 17.20
CA GLU A 192 9.32 25.15 16.90
C GLU A 192 9.65 25.97 18.14
N CYS A 193 9.07 25.62 19.29
CA CYS A 193 9.17 26.42 20.50
C CYS A 193 10.11 25.84 21.57
N SER A 194 10.39 24.54 21.56
CA SER A 194 11.19 23.89 22.61
C SER A 194 12.68 23.87 22.25
N GLU A 195 13.51 24.40 23.15
CA GLU A 195 14.98 24.24 23.08
C GLU A 195 15.45 22.89 23.64
N HIS A 196 14.61 22.19 24.40
CA HIS A 196 14.94 20.94 25.07
C HIS A 196 14.42 19.73 24.29
N PRO A 197 15.18 18.61 24.28
CA PRO A 197 14.71 17.37 23.68
C PRO A 197 13.50 16.81 24.45
N MET A 198 12.73 15.99 23.76
CA MET A 198 11.55 15.39 24.36
C MET A 198 11.91 14.33 25.41
N ALA A 199 11.16 14.30 26.51
CA ALA A 199 11.34 13.33 27.59
C ALA A 199 9.99 12.84 28.16
N ALA A 200 10.00 11.72 28.88
CA ALA A 200 8.80 11.16 29.50
C ALA A 200 8.07 12.13 30.44
N THR A 201 8.79 13.06 31.06
CA THR A 201 8.23 14.11 31.92
C THR A 201 8.00 15.43 31.20
N PHE A 202 8.44 15.56 29.95
CA PHE A 202 8.37 16.79 29.16
C PHE A 202 8.12 16.46 27.69
N HIS A 203 6.84 16.34 27.33
CA HIS A 203 6.38 16.08 25.98
C HIS A 203 5.00 16.72 25.75
N PRO A 204 4.67 17.08 24.50
CA PRO A 204 3.36 17.65 24.19
C PRO A 204 2.25 16.59 24.37
N THR A 205 1.05 17.05 24.69
CA THR A 205 -0.14 16.19 24.63
C THR A 205 -0.53 15.99 23.17
N ILE A 206 -0.59 14.73 22.73
CA ILE A 206 -0.91 14.35 21.34
C ILE A 206 -2.21 13.56 21.32
N LEU A 207 -3.10 13.90 20.39
CA LEU A 207 -4.39 13.24 20.21
C LEU A 207 -4.38 12.30 19.01
N GLY A 208 -4.82 11.07 19.25
CA GLY A 208 -5.20 10.12 18.21
C GLY A 208 -6.71 10.11 18.03
N GLU A 209 -7.16 10.00 16.79
CA GLU A 209 -8.55 9.89 16.39
C GLU A 209 -8.78 8.58 15.63
N SER A 210 -9.91 7.93 15.87
CA SER A 210 -10.35 6.75 15.13
C SER A 210 -11.53 7.15 14.24
N VAL A 211 -11.34 7.18 12.92
CA VAL A 211 -12.42 7.48 11.98
C VAL A 211 -13.40 6.31 11.80
N TYR A 212 -13.09 5.14 12.37
CA TYR A 212 -14.02 4.03 12.54
C TYR A 212 -15.13 4.33 13.59
N GLY A 213 -14.90 5.33 14.45
CA GLY A 213 -15.76 5.65 15.60
C GLY A 213 -14.99 5.42 16.89
N ASP A 214 -15.46 4.52 17.76
CA ASP A 214 -14.89 4.30 19.09
C ASP A 214 -13.40 3.90 19.06
N PHE A 215 -12.55 4.76 19.63
CA PHE A 215 -11.10 4.59 19.60
C PHE A 215 -10.63 3.38 20.42
N PRO A 216 -11.10 3.16 21.66
CA PRO A 216 -10.73 1.97 22.43
C PRO A 216 -11.08 0.67 21.72
N THR A 217 -12.26 0.57 21.09
CA THR A 217 -12.67 -0.60 20.31
C THR A 217 -11.76 -0.84 19.12
N ALA A 218 -11.47 0.19 18.32
CA ALA A 218 -10.55 0.05 17.18
C ALA A 218 -9.15 -0.38 17.65
N LEU A 219 -8.67 0.14 18.78
CA LEU A 219 -7.38 -0.23 19.35
C LEU A 219 -7.36 -1.67 19.86
N ASP A 220 -8.47 -2.15 20.44
CA ASP A 220 -8.63 -3.55 20.83
C ASP A 220 -8.61 -4.48 19.60
N HIS A 221 -9.27 -4.09 18.51
CA HIS A 221 -9.19 -4.82 17.24
C HIS A 221 -7.75 -4.89 16.72
N LEU A 222 -6.99 -3.80 16.80
CA LEU A 222 -5.59 -3.79 16.38
C LEU A 222 -4.73 -4.73 17.23
N ARG A 223 -4.90 -4.72 18.56
CA ARG A 223 -4.17 -5.59 19.50
C ARG A 223 -4.50 -7.07 19.34
N LYS A 224 -5.77 -7.39 19.14
CA LYS A 224 -6.27 -8.77 18.98
C LYS A 224 -6.24 -9.26 17.54
N ARG A 225 -5.75 -8.44 16.60
CA ARG A 225 -5.70 -8.71 15.16
C ARG A 225 -7.09 -9.08 14.60
N LEU A 226 -8.09 -8.26 14.89
CA LEU A 226 -9.47 -8.46 14.44
C LEU A 226 -9.78 -7.60 13.20
N ILE A 227 -10.49 -8.19 12.24
CA ILE A 227 -11.00 -7.55 11.03
C ILE A 227 -12.46 -7.19 11.29
N CYS A 228 -12.73 -5.89 11.32
CA CYS A 228 -14.07 -5.35 11.48
C CYS A 228 -14.20 -4.04 10.69
N THR A 229 -15.39 -3.81 10.11
CA THR A 229 -15.79 -2.57 9.45
C THR A 229 -17.24 -2.25 9.83
N ARG A 230 -17.59 -0.96 9.90
CA ARG A 230 -18.95 -0.48 10.15
C ARG A 230 -19.63 0.08 8.91
N SER A 231 -18.87 0.27 7.83
CA SER A 231 -19.33 0.91 6.58
C SER A 231 -19.00 0.01 5.39
N PRO A 232 -19.56 -1.21 5.31
CA PRO A 232 -19.32 -2.12 4.20
C PRO A 232 -19.62 -1.49 2.84
N GLU A 233 -20.64 -0.62 2.76
CA GLU A 233 -21.05 0.11 1.57
C GLU A 233 -19.99 1.07 0.99
N GLU A 234 -19.00 1.45 1.81
CA GLU A 234 -17.91 2.33 1.40
C GLU A 234 -16.69 1.57 0.88
N ILE A 235 -16.63 0.25 1.10
CA ILE A 235 -15.53 -0.58 0.62
C ILE A 235 -15.61 -0.70 -0.91
N ARG A 236 -14.48 -0.43 -1.58
CA ARG A 236 -14.29 -0.64 -3.03
C ARG A 236 -13.63 -1.98 -3.31
N GLY A 237 -13.47 -2.34 -4.58
CA GLY A 237 -12.87 -3.60 -5.00
C GLY A 237 -11.48 -3.86 -4.42
N GLY A 238 -10.70 -2.81 -4.14
CA GLY A 238 -9.41 -2.92 -3.45
C GLY A 238 -9.51 -3.50 -2.03
N GLY A 239 -10.67 -3.38 -1.36
CA GLY A 239 -10.88 -3.90 -0.02
C GLY A 239 -10.81 -5.42 0.06
N LEU A 240 -11.15 -6.15 -1.01
CA LEU A 240 -10.94 -7.61 -1.08
C LEU A 240 -9.46 -7.97 -0.97
N LEU A 241 -8.61 -7.20 -1.66
CA LEU A 241 -7.16 -7.41 -1.65
C LEU A 241 -6.58 -7.12 -0.26
N LYS A 242 -7.00 -6.01 0.34
CA LYS A 242 -6.60 -5.65 1.70
C LYS A 242 -7.08 -6.68 2.73
N TYR A 243 -8.31 -7.16 2.60
CA TYR A 243 -8.86 -8.21 3.45
C TYR A 243 -7.98 -9.47 3.42
N CYS A 244 -7.67 -9.99 2.23
CA CYS A 244 -6.80 -11.15 2.08
C CYS A 244 -5.39 -10.88 2.63
N HIS A 245 -4.91 -9.64 2.53
CA HIS A 245 -3.62 -9.23 3.07
C HIS A 245 -3.58 -9.20 4.60
N LEU A 246 -4.71 -8.88 5.24
CA LEU A 246 -4.88 -8.98 6.69
C LEU A 246 -4.90 -10.45 7.13
N LEU A 247 -5.62 -11.32 6.41
CA LEU A 247 -5.69 -12.76 6.71
C LEU A 247 -4.31 -13.43 6.74
N VAL A 248 -3.45 -13.19 5.73
CA VAL A 248 -2.09 -13.76 5.70
C VAL A 248 -1.15 -13.19 6.77
N ARG A 249 -1.54 -12.10 7.44
CA ARG A 249 -0.85 -11.56 8.62
C ARG A 249 -1.41 -12.08 9.94
N GLY A 250 -2.33 -13.05 9.89
CA GLY A 250 -2.92 -13.68 11.05
C GLY A 250 -4.07 -12.90 11.67
N PHE A 251 -4.62 -11.89 10.96
CA PHE A 251 -5.85 -11.25 11.39
C PHE A 251 -7.05 -12.17 11.15
N ARG A 252 -8.06 -12.06 12.01
CA ARG A 252 -9.27 -12.90 11.99
C ARG A 252 -10.52 -12.05 12.03
N ALA A 253 -11.64 -12.58 11.54
CA ALA A 253 -12.92 -11.88 11.65
C ALA A 253 -13.29 -11.65 13.13
N ALA A 254 -13.83 -10.47 13.44
CA ALA A 254 -14.47 -10.24 14.75
C ALA A 254 -15.76 -11.06 14.90
N SER A 255 -16.47 -11.32 13.78
CA SER A 255 -17.68 -12.12 13.70
C SER A 255 -17.70 -12.91 12.39
N ASP A 256 -17.73 -14.24 12.46
CA ASP A 256 -17.73 -15.11 11.27
C ASP A 256 -19.00 -14.92 10.42
N THR A 257 -20.14 -14.70 11.06
CA THR A 257 -21.42 -14.49 10.38
C THR A 257 -21.42 -13.21 9.55
N GLU A 258 -20.98 -12.10 10.14
CA GLU A 258 -20.87 -10.81 9.44
C GLU A 258 -19.79 -10.87 8.35
N MET A 259 -18.67 -11.55 8.62
CA MET A 259 -17.58 -11.66 7.67
C MET A 259 -17.99 -12.40 6.39
N LYS A 260 -18.81 -13.46 6.48
CA LYS A 260 -19.32 -14.15 5.29
C LYS A 260 -20.15 -13.22 4.40
N LEU A 261 -20.94 -12.33 4.98
CA LEU A 261 -21.68 -11.32 4.22
C LEU A 261 -20.73 -10.29 3.60
N LEU A 262 -19.73 -9.85 4.36
CA LEU A 262 -18.73 -8.90 3.90
C LEU A 262 -17.88 -9.45 2.77
N GLN A 263 -17.45 -10.71 2.83
CA GLN A 263 -16.70 -11.37 1.75
C GLN A 263 -17.49 -11.38 0.44
N ARG A 264 -18.79 -11.73 0.48
CA ARG A 264 -19.66 -11.68 -0.70
C ARG A 264 -19.74 -10.27 -1.28
N TYR A 265 -19.87 -9.26 -0.41
CA TYR A 265 -19.88 -7.86 -0.82
C TYR A 265 -18.55 -7.45 -1.46
N MET A 266 -17.42 -7.75 -0.82
CA MET A 266 -16.07 -7.44 -1.33
C MET A 266 -15.80 -8.12 -2.68
N CYS A 267 -16.18 -9.41 -2.83
CA CYS A 267 -16.10 -10.11 -4.11
C CYS A 267 -16.95 -9.41 -5.17
N SER A 268 -18.23 -9.13 -4.90
CA SER A 268 -19.10 -8.43 -5.85
C SER A 268 -18.54 -7.07 -6.26
N ARG A 269 -18.07 -6.27 -5.29
CA ARG A 269 -17.48 -4.96 -5.56
C ARG A 269 -16.16 -5.05 -6.33
N PHE A 270 -15.36 -6.10 -6.11
CA PHE A 270 -14.15 -6.36 -6.89
C PHE A 270 -14.46 -6.56 -8.38
N PHE A 271 -15.48 -7.37 -8.71
CA PHE A 271 -15.89 -7.58 -10.11
C PHE A 271 -16.55 -6.34 -10.73
N ILE A 272 -17.28 -5.54 -9.94
CA ILE A 272 -17.87 -4.28 -10.43
C ILE A 272 -16.79 -3.24 -10.73
N ASP A 273 -15.79 -3.12 -9.86
CA ASP A 273 -14.73 -2.12 -10.01
C ASP A 273 -13.65 -2.56 -11.01
N PHE A 274 -13.49 -3.87 -11.24
CA PHE A 274 -12.53 -4.48 -12.18
C PHE A 274 -13.21 -5.57 -13.03
N PRO A 275 -14.06 -5.20 -14.00
CA PRO A 275 -14.84 -6.15 -14.78
C PRO A 275 -13.95 -7.02 -15.69
N ASP A 276 -12.87 -6.46 -16.21
CA ASP A 276 -12.00 -7.13 -17.18
C ASP A 276 -10.85 -7.90 -16.53
N VAL A 277 -10.58 -9.11 -17.02
CA VAL A 277 -9.47 -9.95 -16.53
C VAL A 277 -8.10 -9.27 -16.69
N SER A 278 -7.92 -8.43 -17.72
CA SER A 278 -6.71 -7.65 -17.93
C SER A 278 -6.51 -6.58 -16.86
N GLU A 279 -7.59 -5.92 -16.43
CA GLU A 279 -7.55 -4.94 -15.33
C GLU A 279 -7.29 -5.62 -13.99
N GLN A 280 -7.95 -6.76 -13.75
CA GLN A 280 -7.72 -7.59 -12.56
C GLN A 280 -6.25 -8.02 -12.49
N ARG A 281 -5.66 -8.50 -13.60
CA ARG A 281 -4.24 -8.87 -13.69
C ARG A 281 -3.35 -7.70 -13.30
N ARG A 282 -3.51 -6.55 -13.96
CA ARG A 282 -2.72 -5.34 -13.68
C ARG A 282 -2.84 -4.93 -12.22
N LYS A 283 -4.05 -5.00 -11.66
CA LYS A 283 -4.31 -4.63 -10.26
C LYS A 283 -3.65 -5.60 -9.29
N LEU A 284 -3.72 -6.91 -9.52
CA LEU A 284 -3.08 -7.92 -8.70
C LEU A 284 -1.55 -7.85 -8.77
N GLU A 285 -0.97 -7.73 -9.96
CA GLU A 285 0.48 -7.60 -10.15
C GLU A 285 1.00 -6.33 -9.45
N SER A 286 0.31 -5.19 -9.62
CA SER A 286 0.64 -3.96 -8.92
C SER A 286 0.51 -4.09 -7.40
N TYR A 287 -0.52 -4.79 -6.91
CA TYR A 287 -0.70 -5.03 -5.47
C TYR A 287 0.45 -5.86 -4.90
N LEU A 288 0.80 -6.97 -5.55
CA LEU A 288 1.91 -7.83 -5.14
C LEU A 288 3.25 -7.08 -5.13
N GLN A 289 3.53 -6.29 -6.17
CA GLN A 289 4.76 -5.50 -6.26
C GLN A 289 4.82 -4.43 -5.16
N ASN A 290 3.70 -3.80 -4.83
CA ASN A 290 3.67 -2.73 -3.85
C ASN A 290 3.65 -3.23 -2.40
N HIS A 291 3.02 -4.37 -2.11
CA HIS A 291 2.71 -4.79 -0.73
C HIS A 291 3.55 -5.95 -0.19
N PHE A 292 4.35 -6.58 -1.05
CA PHE A 292 5.17 -7.74 -0.72
C PHE A 292 6.65 -7.53 -1.07
N VAL A 293 7.11 -6.27 -1.11
CA VAL A 293 8.55 -5.95 -1.11
C VAL A 293 9.15 -6.56 0.16
N ASP A 294 10.23 -7.32 0.01
CA ASP A 294 10.91 -8.07 1.10
C ASP A 294 10.06 -9.17 1.77
N LEU A 295 8.89 -9.50 1.22
CA LEU A 295 7.99 -10.57 1.69
C LEU A 295 7.61 -11.52 0.55
N GLU A 296 8.57 -11.83 -0.32
CA GLU A 296 8.38 -12.69 -1.49
C GLU A 296 7.74 -14.02 -1.11
N ASP A 297 8.22 -14.67 -0.05
CA ASP A 297 7.74 -15.97 0.43
C ASP A 297 6.24 -15.98 0.75
N ARG A 298 5.66 -14.83 1.13
CA ARG A 298 4.24 -14.70 1.47
C ARG A 298 3.33 -14.43 0.27
N LYS A 299 3.88 -14.17 -0.92
CA LYS A 299 3.08 -13.91 -2.12
C LYS A 299 2.20 -15.11 -2.50
N TYR A 300 2.74 -16.32 -2.35
CA TYR A 300 1.97 -17.54 -2.62
C TYR A 300 0.81 -17.70 -1.64
N ASP A 301 1.07 -17.60 -0.33
CA ASP A 301 0.03 -17.70 0.70
C ASP A 301 -1.09 -16.66 0.51
N TYR A 302 -0.72 -15.45 0.08
CA TYR A 302 -1.68 -14.40 -0.25
C TYR A 302 -2.55 -14.77 -1.45
N LEU A 303 -1.94 -15.27 -2.53
CA LEU A 303 -2.68 -15.68 -3.72
C LEU A 303 -3.57 -16.90 -3.44
N ALA A 304 -3.10 -17.85 -2.63
CA ALA A 304 -3.91 -18.99 -2.17
C ALA A 304 -5.09 -18.54 -1.31
N THR A 305 -4.87 -17.60 -0.39
CA THR A 305 -5.94 -17.00 0.43
C THR A 305 -6.97 -16.29 -0.45
N LEU A 306 -6.51 -15.46 -1.39
CA LEU A 306 -7.40 -14.76 -2.33
C LEU A 306 -8.19 -15.75 -3.20
N TYR A 307 -7.56 -16.82 -3.68
CA TYR A 307 -8.20 -17.89 -4.43
C TYR A 307 -9.37 -18.49 -3.65
N ASN A 308 -9.12 -18.90 -2.39
CA ASN A 308 -10.13 -19.52 -1.54
C ASN A 308 -11.30 -18.57 -1.26
N VAL A 309 -11.02 -17.31 -0.92
CA VAL A 309 -12.08 -16.31 -0.67
C VAL A 309 -12.93 -16.08 -1.93
N VAL A 310 -12.31 -15.93 -3.10
CA VAL A 310 -13.03 -15.76 -4.37
C VAL A 310 -13.84 -17.01 -4.73
N GLN A 311 -13.31 -18.20 -4.48
CA GLN A 311 -13.99 -19.46 -4.76
C GLN A 311 -15.24 -19.64 -3.91
N GLU A 312 -15.15 -19.39 -2.60
CA GLU A 312 -16.22 -19.63 -1.62
C GLU A 312 -17.28 -18.52 -1.62
N SER A 313 -16.88 -17.26 -1.81
CA SER A 313 -17.75 -16.10 -1.58
C SER A 313 -18.28 -15.43 -2.83
N THR A 314 -17.88 -15.87 -4.03
CA THR A 314 -18.47 -15.35 -5.27
C THR A 314 -19.83 -15.98 -5.55
N VAL A 315 -20.85 -15.13 -5.71
CA VAL A 315 -22.24 -15.53 -5.98
C VAL A 315 -22.37 -16.21 -7.35
N CYS A 316 -23.28 -17.19 -7.47
CA CYS A 316 -23.44 -18.05 -8.65
C CYS A 316 -23.68 -17.31 -9.98
N LEU A 317 -24.18 -16.07 -9.93
CA LEU A 317 -24.46 -15.25 -11.12
C LEU A 317 -23.19 -14.82 -11.88
N MET A 318 -22.00 -14.97 -11.32
CA MET A 318 -20.72 -14.58 -11.94
C MET A 318 -19.82 -15.79 -12.19
N GLY A 319 -20.41 -16.89 -12.68
CA GLY A 319 -19.69 -18.15 -12.82
C GLY A 319 -18.55 -18.13 -13.84
N HIS A 320 -18.68 -17.36 -14.92
CA HIS A 320 -17.64 -17.24 -15.95
C HIS A 320 -16.48 -16.37 -15.48
N GLU A 321 -16.81 -15.18 -14.97
CA GLU A 321 -15.88 -14.21 -14.38
C GLU A 321 -15.10 -14.85 -13.24
N ARG A 322 -15.80 -15.58 -12.35
CA ARG A 322 -15.17 -16.36 -11.27
C ARG A 322 -14.11 -17.32 -11.81
N ARG A 323 -14.42 -18.12 -12.83
CA ARG A 323 -13.45 -19.08 -13.40
C ARG A 323 -12.24 -18.38 -14.02
N GLN A 324 -12.46 -17.27 -14.73
CA GLN A 324 -11.38 -16.48 -15.31
C GLN A 324 -10.46 -15.90 -14.23
N THR A 325 -11.02 -15.29 -13.18
CA THR A 325 -10.25 -14.72 -12.08
C THR A 325 -9.52 -15.80 -11.28
N LEU A 326 -10.16 -16.93 -10.99
CA LEU A 326 -9.51 -18.07 -10.33
C LEU A 326 -8.34 -18.60 -11.17
N SER A 327 -8.53 -18.75 -12.49
CA SER A 327 -7.45 -19.15 -13.40
C SER A 327 -6.30 -18.14 -13.44
N LEU A 328 -6.61 -16.84 -13.39
CA LEU A 328 -5.62 -15.77 -13.30
C LEU A 328 -4.81 -15.87 -11.99
N ILE A 329 -5.49 -16.03 -10.85
CA ILE A 329 -4.85 -16.15 -9.53
C ILE A 329 -3.94 -17.40 -9.51
N SER A 330 -4.41 -18.55 -10.01
CA SER A 330 -3.59 -19.76 -10.11
C SER A 330 -2.36 -19.57 -10.99
N SER A 331 -2.51 -18.90 -12.14
CA SER A 331 -1.38 -18.59 -13.03
C SER A 331 -0.34 -17.69 -12.36
N LEU A 332 -0.77 -16.67 -11.60
CA LEU A 332 0.13 -15.83 -10.82
C LEU A 332 0.82 -16.60 -9.70
N ALA A 333 0.09 -17.49 -9.00
CA ALA A 333 0.64 -18.31 -7.93
C ALA A 333 1.73 -19.27 -8.44
N LEU A 334 1.50 -19.91 -9.58
CA LEU A 334 2.51 -20.74 -10.26
C LEU A 334 3.75 -19.93 -10.64
N ARG A 335 3.58 -18.71 -11.17
CA ARG A 335 4.70 -17.83 -11.50
C ARG A 335 5.54 -17.49 -10.27
N VAL A 336 4.90 -17.21 -9.13
CA VAL A 336 5.59 -16.95 -7.85
C VAL A 336 6.39 -18.19 -7.40
N LEU A 337 5.80 -19.38 -7.45
CA LEU A 337 6.49 -20.62 -7.10
C LEU A 337 7.71 -20.91 -7.98
N VAL A 338 7.59 -20.67 -9.30
CA VAL A 338 8.71 -20.80 -10.24
C VAL A 338 9.83 -19.81 -9.90
N GLN A 339 9.48 -18.55 -9.60
CA GLN A 339 10.46 -17.52 -9.23
C GLN A 339 11.19 -17.83 -7.91
N GLN A 340 10.52 -18.52 -6.99
CA GLN A 340 11.08 -18.95 -5.70
C GLN A 340 11.90 -20.25 -5.78
N ASN A 341 12.05 -20.86 -6.97
CA ASN A 341 12.65 -22.20 -7.15
C ASN A 341 11.99 -23.30 -6.30
N ALA A 342 10.74 -23.10 -5.86
CA ALA A 342 9.98 -24.08 -5.07
C ALA A 342 9.44 -25.24 -5.93
N ILE A 343 9.43 -25.06 -7.25
CA ILE A 343 9.26 -26.17 -8.20
C ILE A 343 10.67 -26.67 -8.53
N PRO A 344 11.05 -27.91 -8.17
CA PRO A 344 12.33 -28.46 -8.60
C PRO A 344 12.38 -28.36 -10.13
N ASN A 345 13.49 -27.82 -10.63
CA ASN A 345 13.78 -27.76 -12.05
C ASN A 345 13.40 -29.11 -12.67
N ALA A 346 12.47 -29.13 -13.63
CA ALA A 346 11.94 -30.38 -14.21
C ALA A 346 13.04 -31.26 -14.81
N ALA A 347 14.25 -30.70 -15.04
CA ALA A 347 15.47 -31.43 -15.37
C ALA A 347 15.90 -32.48 -14.31
N ASN A 348 15.52 -32.30 -13.04
CA ASN A 348 15.87 -33.18 -11.92
C ASN A 348 14.68 -34.01 -11.40
N VAL A 349 13.51 -33.94 -12.04
CA VAL A 349 12.35 -34.75 -11.65
C VAL A 349 12.40 -36.06 -12.42
N THR A 350 12.85 -37.12 -11.75
CA THR A 350 12.76 -38.49 -12.29
C THR A 350 11.32 -38.98 -12.13
N CYS A 351 10.54 -38.91 -13.21
CA CYS A 351 9.18 -39.48 -13.23
C CYS A 351 9.28 -41.01 -13.36
N PHE A 352 8.98 -41.74 -12.28
CA PHE A 352 8.79 -43.19 -12.37
C PHE A 352 7.38 -43.47 -12.93
N TYR A 353 7.31 -43.78 -14.23
CA TYR A 353 6.07 -44.25 -14.82
C TYR A 353 5.87 -45.72 -14.43
N GLN A 354 4.85 -46.02 -13.61
CA GLN A 354 4.40 -47.39 -13.42
C GLN A 354 3.67 -47.83 -14.68
N PRO A 355 4.12 -48.89 -15.39
CA PRO A 355 3.43 -49.37 -16.57
C PRO A 355 2.02 -49.86 -16.22
N ALA A 356 1.09 -49.71 -17.16
CA ALA A 356 -0.31 -50.09 -16.98
C ALA A 356 -0.44 -51.60 -16.63
N PRO A 357 -1.46 -52.00 -15.86
CA PRO A 357 -1.53 -53.33 -15.20
C PRO A 357 -1.52 -54.56 -16.12
N TYR A 358 -1.65 -54.38 -17.44
CA TYR A 358 -1.68 -55.46 -18.42
C TYR A 358 -0.31 -55.75 -19.07
N VAL A 359 0.74 -54.98 -18.73
CA VAL A 359 2.11 -55.23 -19.23
C VAL A 359 2.81 -56.20 -18.28
N SER A 360 2.62 -57.49 -18.51
CA SER A 360 3.29 -58.58 -17.79
C SER A 360 4.50 -59.08 -18.57
N ASP A 361 5.51 -58.22 -18.80
CA ASP A 361 6.77 -58.64 -19.41
C ASP A 361 7.94 -58.35 -18.47
N GLY A 362 8.58 -59.43 -18.01
CA GLY A 362 9.65 -59.44 -17.01
C GLY A 362 11.02 -59.02 -17.55
N ASN A 363 11.13 -57.89 -18.24
CA ASN A 363 12.41 -57.37 -18.73
C ASN A 363 12.57 -55.87 -18.43
N PHE A 364 12.88 -55.56 -17.17
CA PHE A 364 13.01 -54.20 -16.61
C PHE A 364 14.38 -53.53 -16.88
N SER A 365 14.88 -53.53 -18.13
CA SER A 365 16.16 -52.86 -18.46
C SER A 365 16.09 -51.75 -19.51
N ASN A 366 14.92 -51.47 -20.12
CA ASN A 366 14.82 -50.51 -21.22
C ASN A 366 13.89 -49.32 -20.93
N TYR A 367 14.08 -48.61 -19.81
CA TYR A 367 13.46 -47.29 -19.67
C TYR A 367 14.27 -46.26 -20.45
N TYR A 368 13.63 -45.65 -21.45
CA TYR A 368 14.17 -44.50 -22.16
C TYR A 368 14.21 -43.31 -21.17
N VAL A 369 15.41 -42.89 -20.78
CA VAL A 369 15.60 -41.63 -20.03
C VAL A 369 15.48 -40.50 -21.04
N ALA A 370 14.34 -39.82 -21.07
CA ALA A 370 14.18 -38.61 -21.87
C ALA A 370 15.02 -37.48 -21.24
N GLN A 371 16.21 -37.24 -21.79
CA GLN A 371 16.99 -36.04 -21.47
C GLN A 371 16.34 -34.83 -22.12
N ILE A 372 15.70 -33.97 -21.31
CA ILE A 372 15.20 -32.68 -21.78
C ILE A 372 16.38 -31.72 -21.84
N GLN A 373 16.79 -31.36 -23.06
CA GLN A 373 17.84 -30.36 -23.32
C GLN A 373 17.34 -28.95 -22.92
N PRO A 374 18.05 -28.19 -22.07
CA PRO A 374 17.64 -26.84 -21.72
C PRO A 374 18.01 -25.87 -22.84
N TYR A 375 17.01 -25.33 -23.53
CA TYR A 375 17.19 -24.18 -24.44
C TYR A 375 17.29 -22.90 -23.63
N LEU A 376 18.51 -22.42 -23.38
CA LEU A 376 18.78 -21.01 -23.07
C LEU A 376 20.20 -20.64 -23.49
N ALA A 377 20.32 -19.91 -24.60
CA ALA A 377 21.42 -18.99 -24.83
C ALA A 377 20.92 -17.80 -25.65
N SER A 378 20.93 -16.63 -25.01
CA SER A 378 20.85 -15.30 -25.59
C SER A 378 21.86 -15.10 -26.71
N LEU A 379 21.53 -14.33 -27.77
CA LEU A 379 22.50 -13.50 -28.47
C LEU A 379 21.82 -12.33 -29.20
N GLN A 380 22.47 -11.18 -29.12
CA GLN A 380 22.11 -9.87 -29.66
C GLN A 380 22.13 -9.86 -31.21
N HIS A 381 21.32 -8.98 -31.81
CA HIS A 381 21.28 -8.60 -33.24
C HIS A 381 22.66 -8.26 -33.86
N PRO A 382 22.89 -8.30 -35.20
CA PRO A 382 22.09 -7.60 -36.23
C PRO A 382 21.93 -8.24 -37.64
N MET A 383 20.94 -7.70 -38.38
CA MET A 383 20.82 -7.51 -39.85
C MET A 383 21.44 -8.55 -40.79
N TYR A 384 20.62 -9.29 -41.55
CA TYR A 384 20.60 -9.30 -43.03
C TYR A 384 19.41 -10.14 -43.52
N ALA A 385 18.72 -9.61 -44.54
CA ALA A 385 17.61 -10.26 -45.23
C ALA A 385 18.11 -11.35 -46.17
N THR A 386 17.38 -12.48 -46.25
CA THR A 386 17.17 -13.18 -47.53
C THR A 386 15.92 -14.07 -47.44
N TRP A 387 15.15 -13.98 -48.51
CA TRP A 387 13.87 -14.60 -48.82
C TRP A 387 13.93 -16.10 -49.16
N LEU A 388 12.79 -16.78 -48.91
CA LEU A 388 12.16 -17.95 -49.62
C LEU A 388 12.64 -19.41 -49.36
N PRO A 389 11.88 -20.46 -49.78
CA PRO A 389 10.53 -20.87 -49.32
C PRO A 389 10.39 -22.41 -49.11
N CYS A 390 9.16 -22.81 -48.71
CA CYS A 390 8.47 -24.11 -48.72
C CYS A 390 9.17 -25.44 -49.12
N ASN A 391 8.82 -26.49 -48.36
CA ASN A 391 8.02 -27.61 -48.88
C ASN A 391 6.91 -27.97 -47.86
#